data_AF-A0A087RWR9-F1
#
_entry.id   AF-A0A087RWR9-F1
#
_cell.length_a   1.000
_cell.length_b   1.000
_cell.length_c   1.000
_cell.angle_alpha   90.00
_cell.angle_beta   90.00
_cell.angle_gamma   90.00
#
_symmetry.space_group_name_H-M   'P 1'
#
loop_
_entity.id
_entity.type
_entity.pdbx_description
1 polymer ?
#
loop_
_entity_poly.entity_id
_entity_poly.type
_entity_poly.pdbx_seq_one_letter_code
_entity_poly.pdbx_strand_id
1 'polypeptide(L)'
;MDTQKFQNKIRCICDESVSFEIIDEIECDWGTHVVIQCPNCQELFSIDNSCPAFHDVLDLEKNNFKLFLDKEKFDYTSNFHPN
;
A
#
# COMPACT_ATOMS: atom_id res chain seq x y z
N MET A 1 3.94 7.96 0.15
CA MET A 1 3.33 7.97 -1.20
C MET A 1 2.27 9.05 -1.31
N ASP A 2 1.87 9.47 -2.53
CA ASP A 2 0.67 10.29 -2.72
C ASP A 2 -0.60 9.43 -2.61
N THR A 3 -1.38 9.66 -1.55
CA THR A 3 -2.57 8.86 -1.24
C THR A 3 -3.71 9.06 -2.24
N GLN A 4 -3.73 10.18 -2.97
CA GLN A 4 -4.78 10.47 -3.95
C GLN A 4 -4.82 9.44 -5.08
N LYS A 5 -3.70 8.76 -5.35
CA LYS A 5 -3.61 7.71 -6.36
C LYS A 5 -4.54 6.53 -6.06
N PHE A 6 -4.79 6.26 -4.79
CA PHE A 6 -5.59 5.12 -4.33
C PHE A 6 -7.09 5.42 -4.28
N GLN A 7 -7.49 6.68 -4.48
CA GLN A 7 -8.88 7.09 -4.63
C GLN A 7 -9.40 6.81 -6.06
N ASN A 8 -8.50 6.75 -7.05
CA ASN A 8 -8.81 6.23 -8.38
C ASN A 8 -8.99 4.71 -8.34
N LYS A 9 -9.78 4.16 -9.28
CA LYS A 9 -9.87 2.72 -9.44
C LYS A 9 -8.56 2.16 -9.97
N ILE A 10 -7.89 1.35 -9.15
CA ILE A 10 -6.70 0.60 -9.52
C ILE A 10 -6.95 -0.89 -9.27
N ARG A 11 -6.20 -1.76 -9.96
CA ARG A 11 -6.40 -3.20 -9.90
C ARG A 11 -5.68 -3.81 -8.71
N CYS A 12 -6.41 -4.40 -7.78
CA CYS A 12 -5.84 -5.05 -6.59
C CYS A 12 -5.17 -6.38 -6.93
N ILE A 13 -4.50 -7.01 -5.96
CA ILE A 13 -3.97 -8.39 -6.06
C ILE A 13 -5.08 -9.45 -6.18
N CYS A 14 -6.30 -9.13 -5.75
CA CYS A 14 -7.48 -9.97 -5.99
C CYS A 14 -8.08 -9.80 -7.39
N ASP A 15 -7.37 -9.13 -8.30
CA ASP A 15 -7.71 -8.91 -9.71
C ASP A 15 -8.90 -7.98 -9.99
N GLU A 16 -9.56 -7.48 -8.94
CA GLU A 16 -10.65 -6.50 -9.03
C GLU A 16 -10.15 -5.05 -9.13
N SER A 17 -10.86 -4.23 -9.92
CA SER A 17 -10.62 -2.78 -10.01
C SER A 17 -11.41 -2.04 -8.94
N VAL A 18 -10.72 -1.54 -7.92
CA VAL A 18 -11.33 -0.93 -6.73
C VAL A 18 -10.76 0.45 -6.45
N SER A 19 -11.56 1.32 -5.83
CA SER A 19 -11.04 2.46 -5.08
C SER A 19 -10.73 1.97 -3.68
N PHE A 20 -9.49 2.15 -3.22
CA PHE A 20 -9.10 1.69 -1.90
C PHE A 20 -9.58 2.66 -0.83
N GLU A 21 -9.87 2.12 0.35
CA GLU A 21 -10.13 2.92 1.54
C GLU A 21 -8.80 3.26 2.21
N ILE A 22 -8.63 4.51 2.66
CA ILE A 22 -7.43 4.96 3.37
C ILE A 22 -7.71 4.93 4.86
N ILE A 23 -6.80 4.33 5.63
CA ILE A 23 -6.85 4.27 7.09
C ILE A 23 -5.54 4.89 7.60
N ASP A 24 -5.66 6.07 8.20
CA ASP A 24 -4.49 6.90 8.56
C ASP A 24 -3.75 6.41 9.81
N GLU A 25 -4.42 5.64 10.68
CA GLU A 25 -3.86 5.19 11.95
C GLU A 25 -4.23 3.72 12.20
N ILE A 26 -3.38 2.81 11.72
CA ILE A 26 -3.42 1.40 12.11
C ILE A 26 -2.20 1.04 12.94
N GLU A 27 -2.40 0.42 14.09
CA GLU A 27 -1.30 -0.01 14.97
C GLU A 27 -0.85 -1.43 14.63
N CYS A 28 0.46 -1.65 14.65
CA CYS A 28 1.10 -2.96 14.62
C CYS A 28 2.28 -2.98 15.62
N ASP A 29 2.96 -4.13 15.73
CA ASP A 29 4.08 -4.33 16.66
C ASP A 29 5.26 -3.35 16.45
N TRP A 30 5.35 -2.73 15.27
CA TRP A 30 6.42 -1.79 14.92
C TRP A 30 5.98 -0.32 14.89
N GLY A 31 4.73 -0.03 15.28
CA GLY A 31 4.19 1.33 15.37
C GLY A 31 2.92 1.53 14.58
N THR A 32 2.56 2.80 14.40
CA THR A 32 1.37 3.23 13.67
C THR A 32 1.71 3.46 12.20
N HIS A 33 0.83 3.00 11.33
CA HIS A 33 0.97 3.09 9.88
C HIS A 33 -0.23 3.74 9.21
N VAL A 34 0.01 4.34 8.06
CA VAL A 34 -1.02 4.63 7.07
C VAL A 34 -1.14 3.42 6.14
N VAL A 35 -2.34 2.85 6.06
CA VAL A 35 -2.64 1.72 5.17
C VAL A 35 -3.77 2.06 4.21
N ILE A 36 -3.79 1.32 3.09
CA ILE A 36 -4.94 1.25 2.21
C ILE A 36 -5.56 -0.14 2.29
N GLN A 37 -6.90 -0.19 2.26
CA GLN A 37 -7.66 -1.43 2.29
C GLN A 37 -8.40 -1.66 0.97
N CYS A 38 -8.28 -2.86 0.43
CA CYS A 38 -9.13 -3.27 -0.69
C CYS A 38 -10.54 -3.60 -0.17
N PRO A 39 -11.61 -2.92 -0.63
CA PRO A 39 -12.97 -3.21 -0.15
C PRO A 39 -13.48 -4.59 -0.59
N ASN A 40 -12.84 -5.22 -1.59
CA ASN A 40 -13.23 -6.54 -2.08
C ASN A 40 -12.59 -7.69 -1.30
N CYS A 41 -11.25 -7.74 -1.24
CA CYS A 41 -10.52 -8.83 -0.57
C CYS A 41 -10.07 -8.51 0.86
N GLN A 42 -10.34 -7.30 1.35
CA GLN A 42 -10.04 -6.82 2.70
C GLN A 42 -8.54 -6.76 3.05
N GLU A 43 -7.66 -7.04 2.09
CA GLU A 43 -6.22 -6.95 2.26
C GLU A 43 -5.77 -5.51 2.53
N LEU A 44 -4.78 -5.40 3.42
CA LEU A 44 -4.20 -4.16 3.90
C LEU A 44 -2.79 -3.99 3.35
N PHE A 45 -2.50 -2.82 2.80
CA PHE A 45 -1.20 -2.46 2.26
C PHE A 45 -0.71 -1.23 2.99
N SER A 46 0.44 -1.29 3.63
CA SER A 46 1.07 -0.08 4.17
C SER A 46 1.66 0.75 3.05
N ILE A 47 1.46 2.07 3.11
CA ILE A 47 1.83 3.01 2.03
C ILE A 47 2.85 4.06 2.48
N ASP A 48 3.18 4.09 3.76
CA ASP A 48 4.21 4.93 4.35
C ASP A 48 5.59 4.26 4.29
N ASN A 49 5.69 2.99 4.68
CA ASN A 49 6.93 2.22 4.60
C ASN A 49 6.71 0.71 4.55
N SER A 50 7.69 -0.07 4.10
CA SER A 50 7.57 -1.53 4.13
C SER A 50 7.44 -2.04 5.57
N CYS A 51 6.40 -2.84 5.84
CA CYS A 51 6.08 -3.34 7.16
C CYS A 51 5.61 -4.81 7.08
N PRO A 52 6.23 -5.75 7.82
CA PRO A 52 5.89 -7.18 7.77
C PRO A 52 4.46 -7.53 8.16
N ALA A 53 3.75 -6.62 8.85
CA ALA A 53 2.36 -6.83 9.27
C ALA A 53 1.34 -6.67 8.11
N PHE A 54 1.75 -6.09 6.99
CA PHE A 54 0.86 -5.74 5.87
C PHE A 54 1.39 -6.28 4.54
N HIS A 55 0.54 -6.33 3.52
CA HIS A 55 1.00 -6.60 2.16
C HIS A 55 1.88 -5.47 1.63
N ASP A 56 2.87 -5.83 0.83
CA ASP A 56 3.72 -4.84 0.16
C ASP A 56 2.90 -4.09 -0.89
N VAL A 57 2.80 -2.76 -0.76
CA VAL A 57 2.05 -1.92 -1.70
C VAL A 57 2.62 -1.99 -3.12
N LEU A 58 3.90 -2.33 -3.28
CA LEU A 58 4.53 -2.53 -4.58
C LEU A 58 3.97 -3.75 -5.34
N ASP A 59 3.31 -4.69 -4.66
CA ASP A 59 2.59 -5.77 -5.33
C ASP A 59 1.48 -5.26 -6.26
N LEU A 60 0.91 -4.08 -5.98
CA LEU A 60 -0.07 -3.44 -6.85
C LEU A 60 0.51 -3.05 -8.21
N GLU A 61 1.84 -2.84 -8.33
CA GLU A 61 2.46 -2.47 -9.60
C GLU A 61 2.39 -3.59 -10.64
N LYS A 62 2.33 -4.86 -10.19
CA LYS A 62 2.17 -6.03 -11.07
C LYS A 62 0.94 -5.92 -11.97
N ASN A 63 -0.12 -5.27 -11.46
CA ASN A 63 -1.40 -5.09 -12.15
C ASN A 63 -1.65 -3.64 -12.61
N ASN A 64 -0.80 -2.69 -12.19
CA ASN A 64 -0.96 -1.25 -12.45
C ASN A 64 0.37 -0.65 -12.91
N PHE A 65 0.62 -0.71 -14.21
CA PHE A 65 1.89 -0.23 -14.77
C PHE A 65 2.13 1.25 -14.43
N LYS A 66 3.32 1.56 -13.89
CA LYS A 66 3.75 2.91 -13.49
C LYS A 66 2.88 3.57 -12.41
N LEU A 67 2.26 2.77 -11.53
CA LEU A 67 1.55 3.30 -10.37
C LEU A 67 2.47 4.13 -9.44
N PHE A 68 3.73 3.70 -9.31
CA PHE A 68 4.73 4.33 -8.47
C PHE A 68 5.90 4.90 -9.28
N LEU A 69 6.36 6.09 -8.88
CA LEU A 69 7.63 6.66 -9.33
C LEU A 69 8.79 5.97 -8.63
N ASP A 70 9.96 5.91 -9.26
CA ASP A 70 11.15 5.27 -8.67
C ASP A 70 11.53 5.86 -7.31
N LYS A 71 11.34 7.18 -7.15
CA LYS A 71 11.53 7.85 -5.86
C LYS A 71 10.58 7.32 -4.78
N GLU A 72 9.30 7.12 -5.11
CA GLU A 72 8.33 6.59 -4.13
C GLU A 72 8.69 5.17 -3.70
N LYS A 73 9.15 4.33 -4.64
CA LYS A 73 9.62 2.97 -4.32
C LYS A 73 10.85 2.99 -3.42
N PHE A 74 11.80 3.89 -3.70
CA PHE A 74 13.00 4.07 -2.89
C PHE A 74 12.65 4.55 -1.48
N ASP A 75 11.81 5.58 -1.35
CA ASP A 75 11.40 6.14 -0.06
C ASP A 75 10.64 5.09 0.78
N TYR A 76 9.77 4.29 0.14
CA TYR A 76 9.00 3.21 0.78
C TYR A 76 9.89 2.07 1.32
N THR A 77 10.87 1.63 0.52
CA THR A 77 11.76 0.51 0.87
C THR A 77 12.90 0.89 1.81
N SER A 78 13.26 2.17 1.87
CA SER A 78 14.36 2.66 2.73
C SER A 78 14.01 2.66 4.22
N ASN A 79 12.72 2.68 4.56
CA ASN A 79 12.22 2.76 5.93
C ASN A 79 11.63 1.42 6.41
N PHE A 80 12.34 0.31 6.22
CA PHE A 80 11.83 -1.01 6.60
C PHE A 80 12.09 -1.33 8.08
N HIS A 81 11.16 -2.04 8.69
CA HIS A 81 11.35 -2.62 10.01
C HIS A 81 12.18 -3.91 9.94
N PRO A 82 13.04 -4.21 10.93
CA PRO A 82 13.77 -5.48 10.96
C PRO A 82 12.80 -6.67 11.07
N ASN A 83 13.05 -7.69 10.24
CA ASN A 83 12.33 -8.98 10.23
C ASN A 83 12.60 -9.83 11.47
#